data_AF-A0A1G3UIG0-F1
#
_entry.id   AF-A0A1G3UIG0-F1
#
_cell.length_a   1.000
_cell.length_b   1.000
_cell.length_c   1.000
_cell.angle_alpha   90.00
_cell.angle_beta   90.00
_cell.angle_gamma   90.00
#
_symmetry.space_group_name_H-M   'P 1'
#
loop_
_entity.id
_entity.type
_entity.pdbx_description
1 polymer ?
#
loop_
_entity_poly.entity_id
_entity_poly.type
_entity_poly.pdbx_seq_one_letter_code
_entity_poly.pdbx_strand_id
1 'polypeptide(L)'
;MLSYQLQSAIKDLETLISLSRDDINDIKEANHNPQFDRLSIKEEKIKSFEQKKAMIDREISKLMTQHPARPLSELLDNEQHQQLDSLKEHLSLLREVNQQYAKMVLSVGSFYNTLLERLVPTQMQGYQKVATSEASFLEIRA
;
A
#
# COMPACT_ATOMS: atom_id res chain seq x y z
N MET A 1 9.02 -27.32 -2.24
CA MET A 1 8.10 -26.56 -1.37
C MET A 1 8.48 -25.08 -1.38
N LEU A 2 9.76 -24.75 -1.17
CA LEU A 2 10.29 -23.38 -1.25
C LEU A 2 9.92 -22.64 -2.55
N SER A 3 10.14 -23.25 -3.72
CA SER A 3 9.80 -22.60 -5.00
C SER A 3 8.31 -22.25 -5.12
N TYR A 4 7.42 -23.12 -4.61
CA TYR A 4 5.98 -22.85 -4.60
C TYR A 4 5.64 -21.68 -3.67
N GLN A 5 6.26 -21.61 -2.49
CA GLN A 5 6.04 -20.50 -1.56
C GLN A 5 6.57 -19.18 -2.11
N LEU A 6 7.74 -19.20 -2.76
CA LEU A 6 8.33 -18.04 -3.43
C LEU A 6 7.43 -17.55 -4.56
N GLN A 7 7.00 -18.43 -5.46
CA GLN A 7 6.13 -18.08 -6.58
C GLN A 7 4.77 -17.56 -6.10
N SER A 8 4.19 -18.17 -5.06
CA SER A 8 2.94 -17.72 -4.47
C SER A 8 3.08 -16.34 -3.81
N ALA A 9 4.22 -16.07 -3.15
CA ALA A 9 4.50 -14.77 -2.56
C ALA A 9 4.72 -13.68 -3.62
N ILE A 10 5.42 -13.99 -4.72
CA ILE A 10 5.59 -13.08 -5.87
C ILE A 10 4.22 -12.70 -6.44
N LYS A 11 3.32 -13.67 -6.63
CA LYS A 11 1.98 -13.42 -7.15
C LYS A 11 1.14 -12.49 -6.25
N ASP A 12 1.28 -12.62 -4.94
CA ASP A 12 0.63 -11.70 -4.01
C ASP A 12 1.19 -10.28 -4.14
N LEU A 13 2.51 -10.13 -4.30
CA LEU A 13 3.15 -8.83 -4.54
C LEU A 13 2.69 -8.21 -5.86
N GLU A 14 2.65 -8.97 -6.94
CA GLU A 14 2.14 -8.51 -8.25
C GLU A 14 0.70 -8.01 -8.13
N THR A 15 -0.14 -8.75 -7.40
CA THR A 15 -1.53 -8.34 -7.14
C THR A 15 -1.59 -7.04 -6.36
N LEU A 16 -0.79 -6.89 -5.29
CA LEU A 16 -0.71 -5.67 -4.50
C LEU A 16 -0.23 -4.47 -5.34
N ILE A 17 0.80 -4.67 -6.18
CA ILE A 17 1.31 -3.64 -7.08
C ILE A 17 0.25 -3.21 -8.08
N SER A 18 -0.48 -4.17 -8.68
CA SER A 18 -1.57 -3.87 -9.62
C SER A 18 -2.65 -3.04 -8.94
N LEU A 19 -3.15 -3.48 -7.78
CA LEU A 19 -4.21 -2.77 -7.05
C LEU A 19 -3.76 -1.36 -6.66
N SER A 20 -2.52 -1.19 -6.20
CA SER A 20 -1.99 0.15 -5.88
C SER A 20 -1.85 1.06 -7.12
N ARG A 21 -1.54 0.50 -8.29
CA ARG A 21 -1.54 1.27 -9.55
C ARG A 21 -2.95 1.66 -9.97
N ASP A 22 -3.91 0.77 -9.82
CA ASP A 22 -5.31 1.06 -10.10
C ASP A 22 -5.84 2.15 -9.18
N ASP A 23 -5.48 2.13 -7.89
CA ASP A 23 -5.85 3.19 -6.95
C ASP A 23 -5.22 4.54 -7.31
N ILE A 24 -3.97 4.53 -7.78
CA ILE A 24 -3.32 5.75 -8.30
C ILE A 24 -4.12 6.29 -9.50
N ASN A 25 -4.50 5.44 -10.46
CA ASN A 25 -5.26 5.89 -11.62
C ASN A 25 -6.63 6.44 -11.23
N ASP A 26 -7.32 5.75 -10.32
CA ASP A 26 -8.61 6.19 -9.79
C ASP A 26 -8.53 7.54 -9.07
N ILE A 27 -7.47 7.81 -8.30
CA ILE A 27 -7.25 9.15 -7.71
C ILE A 27 -7.14 10.22 -8.80
N LYS A 28 -6.44 9.94 -9.91
CA LYS A 28 -6.26 10.91 -11.01
C LYS A 28 -7.58 11.21 -11.72
N GLU A 29 -8.47 10.23 -11.80
CA GLU A 29 -9.81 10.35 -12.39
C GLU A 29 -10.87 10.85 -11.40
N ALA A 30 -10.49 11.14 -10.15
CA ALA A 30 -11.39 11.46 -9.05
C ALA A 30 -12.47 10.37 -8.78
N ASN A 31 -12.13 9.11 -9.07
CA ASN A 31 -12.97 7.95 -8.85
C ASN A 31 -12.62 7.23 -7.53
N HIS A 32 -13.09 7.74 -6.41
CA HIS A 32 -12.60 7.30 -5.09
C HIS A 32 -13.29 6.04 -4.53
N ASN A 33 -14.45 5.66 -5.06
CA ASN A 33 -15.27 4.58 -4.48
C ASN A 33 -14.63 3.18 -4.58
N PRO A 34 -14.00 2.77 -5.70
CA PRO A 34 -13.41 1.42 -5.83
C PRO A 34 -12.29 1.11 -4.84
N GLN A 35 -11.67 2.14 -4.27
CA GLN A 35 -10.55 1.98 -3.32
C GLN A 35 -10.98 1.27 -2.03
N PHE A 36 -12.24 1.46 -1.60
CA PHE A 36 -12.78 0.82 -0.41
C PHE A 36 -12.98 -0.68 -0.60
N ASP A 37 -13.45 -1.10 -1.78
CA ASP A 37 -13.60 -2.52 -2.11
C ASP A 37 -12.24 -3.21 -2.18
N ARG A 38 -11.27 -2.57 -2.86
CA ARG A 38 -9.90 -3.07 -2.99
C ARG A 38 -9.13 -3.11 -1.67
N LEU A 39 -9.51 -2.31 -0.67
CA LEU A 39 -8.85 -2.30 0.64
C LEU A 39 -8.91 -3.68 1.29
N SER A 40 -10.09 -4.30 1.30
CA SER A 40 -10.29 -5.64 1.87
C SER A 40 -9.38 -6.69 1.21
N ILE A 41 -9.28 -6.64 -0.12
CA ILE A 41 -8.44 -7.53 -0.93
C ILE A 41 -6.97 -7.28 -0.62
N LYS A 42 -6.53 -6.02 -0.54
CA LYS A 42 -5.14 -5.67 -0.19
C LYS A 42 -4.76 -6.17 1.19
N GLU A 43 -5.62 -6.01 2.19
CA GLU A 43 -5.37 -6.53 3.54
C GLU A 43 -5.24 -8.06 3.58
N GLU A 44 -6.10 -8.77 2.85
CA GLU A 44 -6.00 -10.23 2.71
C GLU A 44 -4.67 -10.64 2.08
N LYS A 45 -4.27 -9.96 0.99
CA LYS A 45 -3.01 -10.24 0.29
C LYS A 45 -1.78 -9.93 1.12
N ILE A 46 -1.79 -8.85 1.91
CA ILE A 46 -0.71 -8.54 2.86
C ILE A 46 -0.57 -9.66 3.88
N LYS A 47 -1.67 -10.09 4.51
CA LYS A 47 -1.66 -11.19 5.48
C LYS A 47 -1.16 -12.49 4.85
N SER A 48 -1.60 -12.80 3.63
CA SER A 48 -1.15 -13.99 2.89
C SER A 48 0.35 -13.93 2.61
N PHE A 49 0.86 -12.78 2.19
CA PHE A 49 2.27 -12.55 1.94
C PHE A 49 3.11 -12.70 3.21
N GLU A 50 2.70 -12.12 4.34
CA GLU A 50 3.40 -12.23 5.62
C GLU A 50 3.51 -13.68 6.10
N GLN A 51 2.44 -14.46 5.95
CA GLN A 51 2.44 -15.89 6.26
C GLN A 51 3.42 -16.66 5.38
N LYS A 52 3.40 -16.41 4.06
CA LYS A 52 4.31 -17.06 3.10
C LYS A 52 5.76 -16.68 3.37
N LYS A 53 6.04 -15.41 3.68
CA LYS A 53 7.36 -14.95 4.12
C LYS A 53 7.85 -15.75 5.34
N ALA A 54 7.02 -15.89 6.36
CA ALA A 54 7.37 -16.66 7.55
C ALA A 54 7.63 -18.15 7.23
N MET A 55 6.92 -18.73 6.26
CA MET A 55 7.18 -20.09 5.78
C MET A 55 8.51 -20.20 5.02
N ILE A 56 8.79 -19.25 4.13
CA ILE A 56 10.07 -19.16 3.40
C ILE A 56 11.23 -19.07 4.38
N ASP A 57 11.15 -18.18 5.37
CA ASP A 57 12.20 -17.98 6.38
C ASP A 57 12.45 -19.28 7.19
N ARG A 58 11.39 -20.01 7.54
CA ARG A 58 11.49 -21.32 8.22
C ARG A 58 12.13 -22.39 7.35
N GLU A 59 11.76 -22.46 6.08
CA GLU A 59 12.33 -23.44 5.14
C GLU A 59 13.81 -23.16 4.87
N ILE A 60 14.19 -21.91 4.66
CA ILE A 60 15.58 -21.48 4.52
C ILE A 60 16.38 -21.83 5.79
N SER A 61 15.84 -21.52 6.97
CA SER A 61 16.49 -21.85 8.25
C SER A 61 16.68 -23.37 8.43
N LYS A 62 15.69 -24.16 8.00
CA LYS A 62 15.78 -25.63 8.02
C LYS A 62 16.87 -26.14 7.07
N LEU A 63 16.96 -25.60 5.86
CA LEU A 63 18.00 -25.97 4.89
C LEU A 63 19.40 -25.65 5.42
N MET A 64 19.59 -24.48 6.03
CA MET A 64 20.88 -24.07 6.61
C MET A 64 21.29 -24.91 7.82
N THR A 65 20.33 -25.32 8.67
CA THR A 65 20.61 -26.19 9.83
C THR A 65 20.90 -27.63 9.44
N GLN A 66 20.30 -28.13 8.35
CA GLN A 66 20.58 -29.47 7.81
C GLN A 66 21.92 -29.55 7.08
N HIS A 67 22.40 -28.42 6.53
CA HIS A 67 23.66 -28.34 5.81
C HIS A 67 24.56 -27.19 6.32
N PRO A 68 25.08 -27.28 7.57
CA PRO A 68 25.81 -26.19 8.21
C PRO A 68 27.15 -25.85 7.55
N ALA A 69 27.67 -26.75 6.69
CA ALA A 69 28.95 -26.59 6.01
C ALA A 69 28.83 -25.97 4.60
N ARG A 70 27.62 -25.76 4.07
CA ARG A 70 27.41 -25.19 2.73
C ARG A 70 26.69 -23.84 2.82
N PRO A 71 27.14 -22.81 2.08
CA PRO A 71 26.45 -21.54 2.02
C PRO A 71 25.08 -21.70 1.34
N LEU A 72 24.12 -20.84 1.70
CA LEU A 72 22.75 -20.86 1.14
C LEU A 72 22.77 -20.80 -0.41
N SER A 73 23.76 -20.14 -0.99
CA SER A 73 23.97 -20.08 -2.44
C SER A 73 24.19 -21.43 -3.12
N GLU A 74 24.79 -22.39 -2.41
CA GLU A 74 25.03 -23.75 -2.91
C GLU A 74 23.90 -24.73 -2.56
N LEU A 75 22.98 -24.31 -1.69
CA LEU A 75 21.83 -25.11 -1.26
C LEU A 75 20.58 -24.86 -2.11
N LEU A 76 20.53 -23.73 -2.79
CA LEU A 76 19.44 -23.35 -3.68
C LEU A 76 19.79 -23.67 -5.13
N ASP A 77 18.80 -24.10 -5.88
CA ASP A 77 18.92 -24.24 -7.34
C ASP A 77 18.86 -22.86 -8.03
N ASN A 78 19.23 -22.83 -9.32
CA ASN A 78 19.21 -21.58 -10.10
C ASN A 78 17.81 -20.94 -10.17
N GLU A 79 16.75 -21.75 -10.13
CA GLU A 79 15.37 -21.25 -10.19
C GLU A 79 14.99 -20.53 -8.89
N GLN A 80 15.34 -21.10 -7.73
CA GLN A 80 15.11 -20.51 -6.42
C GLN A 80 15.89 -19.21 -6.22
N HIS A 81 17.11 -19.13 -6.77
CA HIS A 81 17.87 -17.88 -6.81
C HIS A 81 17.15 -16.81 -7.62
N GLN A 82 16.72 -17.14 -8.84
CA GLN A 82 15.95 -16.22 -9.68
C GLN A 82 14.64 -15.78 -9.02
N GLN A 83 13.94 -16.69 -8.34
CA GLN A 83 12.71 -16.39 -7.62
C GLN A 83 12.96 -15.47 -6.43
N LEU A 84 14.04 -15.66 -5.67
CA LEU A 84 14.40 -14.77 -4.56
C LEU A 84 14.78 -13.37 -5.04
N ASP A 85 15.49 -13.25 -6.16
CA ASP A 85 15.83 -11.95 -6.72
C ASP A 85 14.59 -11.25 -7.27
N SER A 86 13.73 -11.98 -7.99
CA SER A 86 12.42 -11.46 -8.43
C SER A 86 11.56 -11.00 -7.24
N LEU A 87 11.55 -11.74 -6.12
CA LEU A 87 10.84 -11.34 -4.91
C LEU A 87 11.35 -9.99 -4.35
N LYS A 88 12.67 -9.78 -4.34
CA LYS A 88 13.28 -8.51 -3.90
C LYS A 88 12.90 -7.36 -4.82
N GLU A 89 12.95 -7.58 -6.14
CA GLU A 89 12.56 -6.58 -7.14
C GLU A 89 11.09 -6.16 -6.96
N HIS A 90 10.19 -7.13 -6.83
CA HIS A 90 8.76 -6.87 -6.60
C HIS A 90 8.51 -6.14 -5.27
N LEU A 91 9.24 -6.47 -4.20
CA LEU A 91 9.15 -5.73 -2.94
C LEU A 91 9.60 -4.27 -3.09
N SER A 92 10.69 -4.03 -3.81
CA SER A 92 11.19 -2.68 -4.09
C SER A 92 10.16 -1.89 -4.90
N LEU A 93 9.59 -2.52 -5.94
CA LEU A 93 8.57 -1.91 -6.78
C LEU A 93 7.28 -1.61 -5.99
N LEU A 94 6.82 -2.52 -5.15
CA LEU A 94 5.66 -2.30 -4.28
C LEU A 94 5.88 -1.11 -3.36
N ARG A 95 7.07 -1.00 -2.75
CA ARG A 95 7.43 0.15 -1.90
C ARG A 95 7.36 1.45 -2.68
N GLU A 96 7.90 1.49 -3.90
CA GLU A 96 7.90 2.68 -4.74
C GLU A 96 6.47 3.10 -5.11
N VAL A 97 5.67 2.18 -5.63
CA VAL A 97 4.28 2.44 -6.04
C VAL A 97 3.44 2.88 -4.84
N ASN A 98 3.58 2.22 -3.69
CA ASN A 98 2.86 2.61 -2.47
C ASN A 98 3.28 4.00 -1.97
N GLN A 99 4.55 4.37 -2.10
CA GLN A 99 5.01 5.72 -1.76
C GLN A 99 4.40 6.78 -2.68
N GLN A 100 4.27 6.48 -3.98
CA GLN A 100 3.59 7.37 -4.93
C GLN A 100 2.10 7.52 -4.59
N TYR A 101 1.42 6.41 -4.32
CA TYR A 101 0.02 6.40 -3.87
C TYR A 101 -0.18 7.26 -2.62
N ALA A 102 0.64 7.06 -1.58
CA ALA A 102 0.55 7.82 -0.33
C ALA A 102 0.72 9.32 -0.53
N LYS A 103 1.68 9.75 -1.37
CA LYS A 103 1.86 11.18 -1.71
C LYS A 103 0.61 11.77 -2.36
N MET A 104 -0.04 11.01 -3.26
CA MET A 104 -1.26 11.45 -3.94
C MET A 104 -2.44 11.57 -2.98
N VAL A 105 -2.66 10.57 -2.11
CA VAL A 105 -3.70 10.61 -1.08
C VAL A 105 -3.53 11.83 -0.18
N LEU A 106 -2.30 12.10 0.29
CA LEU A 106 -2.01 13.27 1.12
C LEU A 106 -2.26 14.58 0.38
N SER A 107 -1.89 14.66 -0.89
CA SER A 107 -2.09 15.86 -1.72
C SER A 107 -3.58 16.15 -1.91
N VAL A 108 -4.38 15.12 -2.19
CA VAL A 108 -5.84 15.23 -2.34
C VAL A 108 -6.50 15.60 -1.02
N GLY A 109 -6.11 14.97 0.09
CA GLY A 109 -6.60 15.33 1.42
C GLY A 109 -6.29 16.78 1.79
N SER A 110 -5.05 17.23 1.53
CA SER A 110 -4.66 18.63 1.74
C SER A 110 -5.48 19.58 0.86
N PHE A 111 -5.72 19.23 -0.40
CA PHE A 111 -6.49 20.05 -1.32
C PHE A 111 -7.93 20.24 -0.83
N TYR A 112 -8.62 19.16 -0.45
CA TYR A 112 -9.98 19.25 0.09
C TYR A 112 -10.03 20.02 1.41
N ASN A 113 -9.06 19.83 2.30
CA ASN A 113 -8.97 20.60 3.54
C ASN A 113 -8.81 22.09 3.27
N THR A 114 -7.92 22.49 2.35
CA THR A 114 -7.74 23.90 1.97
C THR A 114 -9.00 24.48 1.31
N LEU A 115 -9.73 23.70 0.50
CA LEU A 115 -11.01 24.13 -0.06
C LEU A 115 -12.06 24.36 1.05
N LEU A 116 -12.16 23.45 2.02
CA LEU A 116 -13.07 23.59 3.15
C LEU A 116 -12.74 24.83 4.00
N GLU A 117 -11.46 25.08 4.28
CA GLU A 117 -11.01 26.27 5.00
C GLU A 117 -11.34 27.58 4.27
N ARG A 118 -11.38 27.57 2.94
CA ARG A 118 -11.78 28.74 2.14
C ARG A 118 -13.29 28.91 2.01
N LEU A 119 -14.04 27.80 1.97
CA LEU A 119 -15.50 27.79 1.85
C LEU A 119 -16.20 28.14 3.17
N VAL A 120 -15.65 27.68 4.29
CA VAL A 120 -16.12 28.02 5.64
C VAL A 120 -15.07 28.94 6.25
N PRO A 121 -15.23 30.28 6.14
CA PRO A 121 -14.27 31.21 6.73
C PRO A 121 -14.27 31.05 8.25
N THR A 122 -13.41 30.21 8.81
CA THR A 122 -13.25 30.12 10.26
C THR A 122 -12.45 31.33 10.73
N GLN A 123 -13.11 32.30 11.38
CA GLN A 123 -12.42 33.35 12.10
C GLN A 123 -11.98 32.85 13.49
N MET A 124 -10.77 33.21 13.90
CA MET A 124 -10.31 32.98 15.26
C MET A 124 -11.02 33.98 16.19
N GLN A 125 -11.96 33.50 17.01
CA GLN A 125 -12.52 34.28 18.11
C GLN A 125 -11.76 33.91 19.39
N GLY A 126 -10.64 34.61 19.62
CA GLY A 126 -9.71 34.27 20.71
C GLY A 126 -8.90 33.01 20.41
N TYR A 127 -8.78 32.08 21.37
CA TYR A 127 -8.06 30.81 21.23
C TYR A 127 -8.91 29.65 20.68
N GLN A 128 -10.19 29.88 20.39
CA GLN A 128 -11.08 28.88 19.81
C GLN A 128 -11.30 29.16 18.32
N LYS A 129 -11.08 28.14 17.48
CA LYS A 129 -11.57 28.13 16.11
C LYS A 129 -13.09 27.95 16.16
N VAL A 130 -13.84 29.00 15.86
CA VAL A 130 -15.30 28.97 15.78
C VAL A 130 -15.68 29.16 14.31
N ALA A 131 -16.55 28.30 13.77
CA ALA A 131 -17.13 28.52 12.44
C ALA A 131 -18.01 29.78 12.50
N THR A 132 -17.76 30.76 11.64
CA THR A 132 -18.60 31.98 11.58
C THR A 132 -20.02 31.59 11.18
N SER A 133 -21.03 32.01 11.95
CA SER A 133 -22.43 31.68 11.66
C SER A 133 -22.97 32.35 10.40
N GLU A 134 -22.24 33.30 9.81
CA GLU A 134 -22.55 33.89 8.50
C GLU A 134 -21.91 33.07 7.37
N ALA A 135 -22.27 31.80 7.28
CA ALA A 135 -22.19 31.12 5.99
C ALA A 135 -23.28 31.75 5.11
N SER A 136 -22.90 32.65 4.20
CA SER A 136 -23.78 33.32 3.22
C SER A 136 -24.46 32.37 2.22
N PHE A 137 -24.60 31.09 2.56
CA PHE A 137 -25.12 30.04 1.70
C PHE A 137 -26.65 29.98 1.65
N LEU A 138 -27.37 30.62 2.57
CA LEU A 138 -28.84 30.64 2.57
C LEU A 138 -29.37 32.05 2.85
N GLU A 139 -29.33 32.93 1.84
CA GLU A 139 -30.32 34.00 1.77
C GLU A 139 -31.67 33.36 1.41
N ILE A 140 -32.55 33.22 2.41
CA ILE A 140 -33.96 32.97 2.17
C ILE A 140 -34.50 34.22 1.46
N ARG A 141 -34.72 34.13 0.14
CA ARG A 141 -35.51 35.14 -0.57
C ARG A 141 -36.95 35.02 -0.07
N ALA A 142 -37.37 36.00 0.75
CA ALA A 142 -38.76 36.24 1.13
C ALA A 142 -39.57 36.74 -0.07
#